data_AF-A0A7W4UNU5-F1
#
_entry.id   AF-A0A7W4UNU5-F1
#
_cell.length_a   1.000
_cell.length_b   1.000
_cell.length_c   1.000
_cell.angle_alpha   90.00
_cell.angle_beta   90.00
_cell.angle_gamma   90.00
#
_symmetry.space_group_name_H-M   'P 1'
#
loop_
_entity.id
_entity.type
_entity.pdbx_description
1 polymer ?
#
loop_
_entity_poly.entity_id
_entity_poly.type
_entity_poly.pdbx_seq_one_letter_code
_entity_poly.pdbx_strand_id
1 'polypeptide(L)'
;MAGDLTRNAGGCFGLSMPYGQPGESEFYTTQFPKGTEVLEDESGVALPNGDIVMLGEFINGGGGYLSESSLDELENFPASCPSAEVAVLEAL
;
A
#
# COMPACT_ATOMS: atom_id res chain seq x y z
N MET A 1 4.94 -5.03 8.18
CA MET A 1 4.38 -6.00 7.21
C MET A 1 5.08 -5.78 5.88
N ALA A 2 5.71 -6.81 5.31
CA ALA A 2 6.47 -6.66 4.07
C ALA A 2 5.85 -7.52 2.95
N GLY A 3 5.74 -6.96 1.76
CA GLY A 3 5.12 -7.60 0.60
C GLY A 3 5.32 -6.78 -0.66
N ASP A 4 4.88 -7.32 -1.79
CA ASP A 4 5.03 -6.63 -3.08
C ASP A 4 3.85 -5.68 -3.30
N LEU A 5 4.13 -4.45 -3.72
CA LEU A 5 3.08 -3.52 -4.13
C LEU A 5 2.28 -4.14 -5.26
N THR A 6 0.97 -4.17 -5.12
CA THR A 6 0.08 -4.76 -6.12
C THR A 6 -1.22 -3.99 -6.22
N ARG A 7 -2.01 -4.35 -7.23
CA ARG A 7 -3.33 -3.81 -7.49
C ARG A 7 -4.32 -4.95 -7.70
N ASN A 8 -5.43 -4.93 -6.95
CA ASN A 8 -6.45 -5.96 -7.10
C ASN A 8 -7.36 -5.70 -8.32
N ALA A 9 -8.27 -6.63 -8.62
CA ALA A 9 -9.21 -6.51 -9.75
C ALA A 9 -10.19 -5.32 -9.62
N GLY A 10 -10.38 -4.78 -8.40
CA GLY A 10 -11.16 -3.57 -8.13
C GLY A 10 -10.35 -2.27 -8.28
N GLY A 11 -9.07 -2.36 -8.63
CA GLY A 11 -8.18 -1.20 -8.78
C GLY A 11 -7.56 -0.70 -7.47
N CYS A 12 -7.79 -1.38 -6.34
CA CYS A 12 -7.22 -0.99 -5.05
C CYS A 12 -5.74 -1.32 -4.98
N PHE A 13 -4.94 -0.34 -4.58
CA PHE A 13 -3.54 -0.52 -4.24
C PHE A 13 -3.41 -1.20 -2.88
N GLY A 14 -2.46 -2.12 -2.79
CA GLY A 14 -2.23 -2.93 -1.60
C GLY A 14 -0.91 -3.67 -1.66
N LEU A 15 -0.68 -4.53 -0.68
CA LEU A 15 0.44 -5.47 -0.67
C LEU A 15 -0.07 -6.89 -0.94
N SER A 16 0.66 -7.60 -1.80
CA SER A 16 0.59 -9.06 -1.89
C SER A 16 1.59 -9.63 -0.89
N MET A 17 1.10 -10.33 0.14
CA MET A 17 1.96 -10.89 1.18
C MET A 17 1.84 -12.40 1.23
N PRO A 18 2.95 -13.13 1.41
CA PRO A 18 2.91 -14.57 1.64
C PRO A 18 2.06 -14.86 2.88
N TYR A 19 1.07 -15.73 2.75
CA TYR A 19 0.19 -16.11 3.87
C TYR A 19 -0.04 -17.62 3.87
N GLY A 20 0.13 -18.25 5.03
CA GLY A 20 -0.09 -19.69 5.18
C GLY A 20 1.00 -20.53 4.51
N GLN A 21 0.72 -21.04 3.30
CA GLN A 21 1.59 -22.00 2.60
C GLN A 21 2.53 -21.33 1.57
N PRO A 22 3.68 -21.96 1.24
CA PRO A 22 4.56 -21.45 0.18
C PRO A 22 3.83 -21.34 -1.17
N GLY A 23 3.83 -20.14 -1.74
CA GLY A 23 3.15 -19.84 -3.01
C GLY A 23 1.72 -19.33 -2.87
N GLU A 24 1.18 -19.28 -1.66
CA GLU A 24 -0.07 -18.59 -1.36
C GLU A 24 0.24 -17.15 -0.91
N SER A 25 -0.41 -16.18 -1.56
CA SER A 25 -0.35 -14.78 -1.16
C SER A 25 -1.75 -14.25 -0.93
N GLU A 26 -1.88 -13.41 0.09
CA GLU A 26 -3.11 -12.70 0.39
C GLU A 26 -2.93 -11.20 0.12
N PHE A 27 -4.01 -10.57 -0.36
CA PHE A 27 -4.03 -9.15 -0.71
C PHE A 27 -4.51 -8.33 0.48
N TYR A 28 -3.73 -7.31 0.84
CA TYR A 28 -4.06 -6.38 1.90
C TYR A 28 -4.02 -4.97 1.36
N THR A 29 -5.16 -4.27 1.42
CA THR A 29 -5.24 -2.87 1.02
C THR A 29 -4.28 -2.03 1.88
N THR A 30 -3.61 -1.06 1.26
CA THR A 30 -2.57 -0.22 1.88
C THR A 30 -3.04 1.22 1.90
N GLN A 31 -2.74 1.92 2.98
CA GLN A 31 -2.85 3.38 3.03
C GLN A 31 -1.48 3.99 2.83
N PHE A 32 -1.49 5.11 2.14
CA PHE A 32 -0.30 5.83 1.76
C PHE A 32 -0.30 7.18 2.47
N PRO A 33 0.89 7.75 2.74
CA PRO A 33 1.00 9.11 3.22
C PRO A 33 0.26 10.09 2.32
N LYS A 34 -0.42 11.06 2.93
CA LYS A 34 -1.15 12.10 2.19
C LYS A 34 -0.24 12.87 1.23
N GLY A 35 -0.72 13.09 0.02
CA GLY A 35 0.04 13.67 -1.09
C GLY A 35 0.78 12.62 -1.92
N THR A 36 0.54 11.34 -1.67
CA THR A 36 0.94 10.28 -2.61
C THR A 36 0.13 10.43 -3.90
N GLU A 37 0.75 10.18 -5.04
CA GLU A 37 0.07 10.25 -6.34
C GLU A 37 0.23 8.93 -7.09
N VAL A 38 -0.83 8.47 -7.76
CA VAL A 38 -0.72 7.33 -8.70
C VAL A 38 -0.06 7.84 -9.98
N LEU A 39 0.93 7.11 -10.48
CA LEU A 39 1.61 7.46 -11.73
C LEU A 39 0.62 7.49 -12.91
N GLU A 40 0.87 8.34 -13.92
CA GLU A 40 -0.04 8.51 -15.07
C GLU A 40 -0.29 7.21 -15.85
N ASP A 41 0.69 6.30 -15.88
CA ASP A 41 0.60 4.99 -16.52
C ASP A 41 0.06 3.89 -15.58
N GLU A 42 -0.36 4.29 -14.37
CA GLU A 42 -0.85 3.43 -13.29
C GLU A 42 0.11 2.30 -12.88
N SER A 43 1.40 2.44 -13.18
CA SER A 43 2.43 1.43 -12.90
C SER A 43 2.95 1.43 -11.47
N GLY A 44 2.47 2.35 -10.62
CA GLY A 44 2.95 2.52 -9.25
C GLY A 44 2.41 3.79 -8.60
N VAL A 45 3.10 4.21 -7.54
CA VAL A 45 2.79 5.44 -6.79
C VAL A 45 4.06 6.28 -6.55
N ALA A 46 3.90 7.59 -6.52
CA ALA A 46 4.91 8.55 -6.09
C ALA A 46 4.56 9.03 -4.68
N LEU A 47 5.47 8.81 -3.72
CA LEU A 47 5.32 9.21 -2.33
C LEU A 47 5.63 10.71 -2.14
N PRO A 48 5.13 11.36 -1.06
CA PRO A 48 5.36 12.79 -0.83
C PRO A 48 6.83 13.17 -0.60
N ASN A 49 7.68 12.21 -0.22
CA ASN A 49 9.12 12.41 -0.08
C ASN A 49 9.84 12.41 -1.44
N GLY A 50 9.15 12.12 -2.55
CA GLY A 50 9.68 12.05 -3.90
C GLY A 50 10.06 10.65 -4.37
N ASP A 51 9.96 9.63 -3.50
CA ASP A 51 10.24 8.26 -3.89
C ASP A 51 9.14 7.69 -4.77
N ILE A 52 9.52 6.84 -5.72
CA ILE A 52 8.60 6.14 -6.61
C ILE A 52 8.64 4.66 -6.26
N VAL A 53 7.47 4.07 -6.10
CA VAL A 53 7.32 2.65 -5.81
C VAL A 53 6.46 1.99 -6.88
N MET A 54 7.04 1.03 -7.58
CA MET A 54 6.43 0.39 -8.74
C MET A 54 5.60 -0.83 -8.34
N LEU A 55 4.61 -1.20 -9.15
CA LEU A 55 3.91 -2.48 -9.00
C LEU A 55 4.90 -3.65 -9.13
N GLY A 56 4.79 -4.61 -8.23
CA GLY A 56 5.71 -5.74 -8.08
C GLY A 56 6.99 -5.41 -7.33
N GLU A 57 7.20 -4.15 -6.93
CA GLU A 57 8.31 -3.78 -6.08
C GLU A 57 8.07 -4.27 -4.66
N PHE A 58 9.08 -4.94 -4.10
CA PHE A 58 9.03 -5.40 -2.73
C PHE A 58 9.15 -4.21 -1.79
N ILE A 59 8.09 -3.98 -1.01
CA ILE A 59 8.10 -2.95 0.01
C ILE A 59 8.26 -3.62 1.36
N ASN A 60 9.34 -3.26 2.06
CA ASN A 60 9.45 -3.55 3.47
C ASN A 60 8.64 -2.52 4.25
N GLY A 61 7.32 -2.62 4.14
CA GLY A 61 6.41 -1.77 4.88
C GLY A 61 6.68 -1.93 6.38
N GLY A 62 6.90 -0.81 7.07
CA GLY A 62 6.68 -0.71 8.50
C GLY A 62 5.19 -0.89 8.85
N GLY A 63 4.50 -1.86 8.24
CA GLY A 63 3.12 -2.20 8.55
C GLY A 63 3.04 -2.67 9.99
N GLY A 64 2.84 -1.70 10.86
CA GLY A 64 2.10 -1.83 12.10
C GLY A 64 0.66 -1.44 11.85
N TYR A 65 -0.23 -1.98 12.67
CA TYR A 65 -1.58 -1.47 12.79
C TYR A 65 -1.48 -0.08 13.41
N LEU A 66 -1.89 0.96 12.69
CA LEU A 66 -2.06 2.27 13.31
C LEU A 66 -3.31 2.20 14.17
N SER A 67 -3.13 1.86 15.44
CA SER A 67 -4.21 1.99 16.41
C SER A 67 -4.54 3.46 16.66
N GLU A 68 -3.61 4.39 16.40
CA GLU A 68 -3.73 5.81 16.82
C GLU A 68 -3.01 6.85 15.93
N SER A 69 -2.61 6.56 14.68
CA SER A 69 -2.26 7.69 13.78
C SER A 69 -3.53 8.38 13.32
N SER A 70 -3.48 9.70 13.23
CA SER A 70 -4.52 10.50 12.59
C SER A 70 -4.74 10.01 11.17
N LEU A 71 -5.84 9.28 10.93
CA LEU A 71 -6.28 8.84 9.60
C LEU A 71 -6.34 10.00 8.59
N ASP A 72 -6.38 11.25 9.07
CA ASP A 72 -6.32 12.49 8.30
C ASP A 72 -5.00 12.71 7.53
N GLU A 73 -3.93 11.99 7.89
CA GLU A 73 -2.60 12.03 7.26
C GLU A 73 -2.38 10.91 6.23
N LEU A 74 -3.39 10.07 6.02
CA LEU A 74 -3.33 8.91 5.16
C LEU A 74 -4.45 8.93 4.10
N GLU A 75 -4.19 8.32 2.95
CA GLU A 75 -5.17 8.16 1.88
C GLU A 75 -5.12 6.78 1.24
N ASN A 76 -6.24 6.38 0.63
CA ASN A 76 -6.37 5.11 -0.09
C ASN A 76 -6.40 5.37 -1.59
N PHE A 77 -5.88 4.43 -2.38
CA PHE A 77 -5.92 4.51 -3.84
C PHE A 77 -6.66 3.34 -4.47
N PRO A 78 -7.75 3.61 -5.23
CA PRO A 78 -8.54 4.84 -5.20
C PRO A 78 -9.21 5.05 -3.83
N ALA A 79 -9.71 6.27 -3.57
CA ALA A 79 -10.36 6.62 -2.29
C ALA A 79 -11.56 5.72 -1.92
N SER A 80 -12.16 5.05 -2.90
CA SER A 80 -13.24 4.07 -2.72
C SER A 80 -12.78 2.72 -2.14
N CYS A 81 -11.48 2.54 -1.87
CA CYS A 81 -10.90 1.34 -1.28
C CYS A 81 -10.50 1.56 0.20
N PRO A 82 -11.43 1.90 1.11
CA PRO A 82 -11.10 2.02 2.53
C PRO A 82 -10.76 0.64 3.12
N SER A 83 -9.82 0.62 4.05
CA SER A 83 -9.26 -0.59 4.63
C SER A 83 -9.46 -0.65 6.15
N ALA A 84 -9.74 -1.84 6.69
CA ALA A 84 -9.88 -2.10 8.13
C ALA A 84 -8.57 -2.57 8.78
N GLU A 85 -7.69 -3.19 7.99
CA GLU A 85 -6.34 -3.63 8.34
C GLU A 85 -5.42 -3.12 7.23
N VAL A 86 -4.43 -2.31 7.61
CA VAL A 86 -3.73 -1.44 6.66
C VAL A 86 -2.24 -1.60 6.83
N ALA A 87 -1.54 -2.02 5.76
CA ALA A 87 -0.09 -1.85 5.72
C ALA A 87 0.20 -0.36 5.48
N VAL A 88 1.06 0.22 6.32
CA VAL A 88 1.47 1.62 6.21
C VAL A 88 2.88 1.63 5.66
N LEU A 89 3.07 2.42 4.62
CA LEU A 89 4.39 2.77 4.13
C LEU A 89 4.91 3.91 5.01
N GLU A 90 5.62 3.58 6.09
CA GLU A 90 6.49 4.58 6.72
C GLU A 90 7.57 4.93 5.69
N ALA A 91 7.76 6.24 5.48
CA ALA A 91 8.71 6.80 4.52
C ALA A 91 10.04 6.03 4.57
N LEU A 92 10.43 5.46 3.42
CA LEU A 92 11.72 4.79 3.23
C LEU A 92 12.87 5.78 3.40
#